data_AF-A0A5R9F542-F1
#
_entry.id   AF-A0A5R9F542-F1
#
_cell.length_a   1.000
_cell.length_b   1.000
_cell.length_c   1.000
_cell.angle_alpha   90.00
_cell.angle_beta   90.00
_cell.angle_gamma   90.00
#
_symmetry.space_group_name_H-M   'P 1'
#
loop_
_entity.id
_entity.type
_entity.pdbx_description
1 polymer ?
#
loop_
_entity_poly.entity_id
_entity_poly.type
_entity_poly.pdbx_seq_one_letter_code
_entity_poly.pdbx_strand_id
1 'polypeptide(L)' 'MNQYTITPNKDVTGWYVEIEDVAPTNLYQTKAAAIEEGEKIAKNNKPSKLVIMDEDHNVAEERTFGE' A
#
# COMPACT_ATOMS: atom_id res chain seq x y z
N MET A 1 7.96 -13.14 1.47
CA MET A 1 6.74 -12.54 2.06
C MET A 1 6.49 -11.30 1.24
N ASN A 2 5.34 -11.19 0.56
CA ASN A 2 5.12 -10.08 -0.37
C ASN A 2 4.92 -8.77 0.41
N GLN A 3 5.66 -7.72 0.08
CA GLN A 3 5.51 -6.43 0.73
C GLN A 3 4.79 -5.45 -0.20
N TYR A 4 3.74 -4.83 0.32
CA TYR A 4 2.92 -3.83 -0.33
C TYR A 4 3.07 -2.54 0.45
N THR A 5 3.24 -1.42 -0.23
CA THR A 5 3.44 -0.11 0.41
C THR A 5 2.51 0.92 -0.22
N ILE A 6 1.74 1.60 0.62
CA ILE A 6 0.85 2.68 0.22
C ILE A 6 1.57 4.00 0.45
N THR A 7 1.91 4.71 -0.63
CA THR A 7 2.66 5.98 -0.54
C THR A 7 1.87 7.13 -1.16
N PRO A 8 1.89 8.34 -0.58
CA PRO A 8 1.29 9.48 -1.23
C PRO A 8 2.12 9.89 -2.45
N ASN A 9 1.48 10.49 -3.45
CA ASN A 9 2.19 11.17 -4.52
C ASN A 9 2.82 12.48 -4.02
N LYS A 10 3.72 13.06 -4.83
CA LYS A 10 4.47 14.28 -4.50
C LYS A 10 3.57 15.47 -4.07
N ASP A 11 2.37 15.54 -4.61
CA ASP A 11 1.40 16.60 -4.35
C ASP A 11 0.36 16.24 -3.28
N VAL A 12 0.44 15.04 -2.68
CA VAL A 12 -0.52 14.47 -1.72
C VAL A 12 -1.98 14.53 -2.21
N THR A 13 -2.16 14.44 -3.52
CA THR A 13 -3.46 14.41 -4.21
C THR A 13 -3.87 12.99 -4.59
N GLY A 14 -3.00 12.01 -4.37
CA GLY A 14 -3.27 10.61 -4.65
C GLY A 14 -2.28 9.69 -3.94
N TRP A 15 -2.58 8.40 -3.99
CA TRP A 15 -1.90 7.35 -3.24
C TRP A 15 -1.53 6.20 -4.18
N TYR A 16 -0.25 5.86 -4.23
CA TYR A 16 0.27 4.73 -4.98
C TYR A 16 0.23 3.46 -4.14
N VAL A 17 -0.12 2.35 -4.79
CA VAL A 17 0.13 1.01 -4.26
C VAL A 17 1.41 0.50 -4.91
N GLU A 18 2.50 0.52 -4.14
CA GLU A 18 3.79 -0.04 -4.52
C GLU A 18 3.85 -1.51 -4.09
N ILE A 19 4.28 -2.37 -5.01
CA ILE A 19 4.43 -3.80 -4.76
C ILE A 19 5.92 -4.08 -4.83
N GLU A 20 6.50 -4.69 -3.80
CA GLU A 20 7.90 -5.10 -3.84
C GLU A 20 8.07 -6.05 -5.04
N ASP A 21 9.07 -5.77 -5.89
CA ASP A 21 9.36 -6.46 -7.16
C ASP A 21 8.52 -6.06 -8.40
N VAL A 22 7.51 -5.18 -8.28
CA VAL A 22 6.71 -4.69 -9.42
C VAL A 22 6.54 -3.16 -9.39
N ALA A 23 6.72 -2.50 -10.53
CA ALA A 23 6.49 -1.05 -10.64
C ALA A 23 5.10 -0.65 -10.09
N PRO A 24 4.95 0.53 -9.45
CA PRO A 24 3.69 0.98 -8.88
C PRO A 24 2.56 0.81 -9.87
N THR A 25 1.61 -0.04 -9.54
CA THR A 25 0.62 -0.51 -10.51
C THR A 25 -0.51 0.50 -10.65
N ASN A 26 -0.99 1.06 -9.54
CA ASN A 26 -2.20 1.88 -9.52
C ASN A 26 -2.05 3.13 -8.64
N LEU A 27 -2.52 4.27 -9.16
CA LEU A 27 -2.73 5.51 -8.42
C LEU A 27 -4.20 5.63 -8.04
N TYR A 28 -4.45 5.87 -6.76
CA TYR A 28 -5.79 6.08 -6.21
C TYR A 28 -5.95 7.52 -5.76
N GLN A 29 -7.14 8.07 -5.93
CA GLN A 29 -7.43 9.46 -5.54
C GLN A 29 -7.54 9.64 -4.02
N THR A 30 -7.83 8.57 -3.27
CA THR A 30 -8.02 8.62 -1.82
C THR A 30 -7.20 7.54 -1.12
N LYS A 31 -6.72 7.85 0.10
CA LYS A 31 -5.97 6.93 0.96
C LYS A 31 -6.77 5.65 1.22
N ALA A 32 -8.07 5.81 1.52
CA ALA A 32 -8.97 4.70 1.79
C ALA A 32 -9.05 3.71 0.62
N ALA A 33 -9.22 4.20 -0.61
CA ALA A 33 -9.28 3.33 -1.79
C ALA A 33 -7.96 2.57 -2.03
N ALA A 34 -6.82 3.23 -1.83
CA ALA A 34 -5.51 2.59 -1.93
C ALA A 34 -5.32 1.50 -0.87
N ILE A 35 -5.72 1.77 0.38
CA ILE A 35 -5.65 0.81 1.48
C ILE A 35 -6.56 -0.39 1.19
N GLU A 36 -7.80 -0.17 0.76
CA GLU A 36 -8.74 -1.28 0.48
C GLU A 36 -8.20 -2.22 -0.61
N GLU A 37 -7.65 -1.67 -1.69
CA GLU A 37 -7.06 -2.51 -2.74
C GLU A 37 -5.77 -3.18 -2.26
N GLY A 38 -4.85 -2.43 -1.65
CA GLY A 38 -3.59 -2.96 -1.12
C GLY A 38 -3.85 -4.10 -0.13
N GLU A 39 -4.88 -3.97 0.69
CA GLU A 39 -5.30 -5.00 1.63
C GLU A 39 -5.87 -6.24 0.95
N LYS A 40 -6.73 -6.08 -0.08
CA LYS A 40 -7.23 -7.20 -0.88
C LYS A 40 -6.09 -7.97 -1.53
N ILE A 41 -5.14 -7.26 -2.14
CA ILE A 41 -4.00 -7.88 -2.82
C ILE A 41 -3.10 -8.59 -1.80
N ALA A 42 -2.79 -7.93 -0.68
CA ALA A 42 -1.99 -8.53 0.38
C ALA A 42 -2.64 -9.80 0.94
N LYS A 43 -3.95 -9.77 1.24
CA LYS A 43 -4.71 -10.94 1.73
C LYS A 43 -4.74 -12.10 0.73
N ASN A 44 -4.79 -11.81 -0.57
CA ASN A 44 -4.76 -12.84 -1.61
C ASN A 44 -3.36 -13.42 -1.83
N ASN A 45 -2.30 -12.68 -1.49
CA ASN A 45 -0.91 -13.05 -1.74
C ASN A 45 -0.13 -13.37 -0.45
N LYS A 46 -0.78 -14.04 0.51
CA LYS A 46 -0.15 -14.48 1.76
C LYS A 46 1.01 -15.47 1.51
N PRO A 47 2.05 -15.46 2.35
CA PRO A 47 2.26 -14.53 3.45
C PRO A 47 2.72 -13.16 2.93
N SER A 48 2.12 -12.08 3.46
CA SER A 48 2.34 -10.72 2.99
C SER A 48 2.29 -9.66 4.09
N LYS A 49 2.76 -8.45 3.76
CA LYS A 49 2.77 -7.27 4.61
C LYS A 49 2.29 -6.06 3.81
N LEU A 50 1.43 -5.24 4.40
CA LEU A 50 0.97 -3.96 3.87
C LEU A 50 1.47 -2.84 4.80
N VAL A 51 2.29 -1.95 4.26
CA VAL A 51 2.80 -0.76 4.92
C VAL A 51 2.01 0.43 4.41
N ILE A 52 1.46 1.24 5.30
CA ILE A 52 0.64 2.40 4.96
C ILE A 52 1.42 3.63 5.42
N MET A 53 1.84 4.46 4.48
CA MET A 53 2.47 5.74 4.80
C MET A 53 1.41 6.83 5.05
N ASP A 54 1.84 7.91 5.67
CA ASP A 54 1.09 9.15 5.78
C ASP A 54 1.54 10.18 4.73
N GLU A 55 0.87 11.34 4.71
CA GLU A 55 1.11 12.44 3.77
C GLU A 55 2.56 12.94 3.80
N ASP A 56 3.22 12.79 4.95
CA ASP A 56 4.62 13.17 5.18
C ASP A 56 5.61 12.03 4.86
N HIS A 57 5.18 10.99 4.12
CA HIS A 57 5.98 9.80 3.79
C HIS A 57 6.48 9.00 5.02
N ASN A 58 5.87 9.21 6.19
CA ASN A 58 6.15 8.44 7.40
C ASN A 58 5.26 7.21 7.47
N VAL A 59 5.75 6.11 8.05
CA VAL A 59 4.92 4.91 8.27
C VAL A 59 3.84 5.24 9.31
N ALA A 60 2.59 5.28 8.87
CA ALA A 60 1.43 5.48 9.72
C ALA A 60 0.97 4.16 10.35
N GLU A 61 0.94 3.10 9.54
CA GLU A 61 0.41 1.80 9.96
C GLU A 61 1.06 0.65 9.18
N GLU A 62 1.16 -0.52 9.83
CA GLU A 62 1.65 -1.74 9.21
C GLU A 62 0.69 -2.89 9.52
N ARG A 63 0.26 -3.60 8.47
CA ARG A 63 -0.61 -4.78 8.58
C ARG A 63 0.14 -5.98 8.04
N THR A 64 0.15 -7.07 8.81
CA THR A 64 0.78 -8.32 8.37
C THR A 64 -0.28 -9.39 8.21
N PHE A 65 -0.28 -10.05 7.04
CA PHE A 65 -1.21 -11.11 6.71
C PHE A 65 -0.44 -12.44 6.68
N GLY A 66 -0.49 -13.16 7.79
CA GLY A 66 -0.02 -14.54 7.91
C GLY A 66 -1.07 -15.56 7.45
N GLU A 67 -0.61 -16.81 7.25
CA GLU A 67 -1.43 -17.97 6.86
C GLU A 67 -2.57 -18.23 7.85
#